data_AF-R7CE40-F1
#
_entry.id   AF-R7CE40-F1
#
_cell.length_a   1.000
_cell.length_b   1.000
_cell.length_c   1.000
_cell.angle_alpha   90.00
_cell.angle_beta   90.00
_cell.angle_gamma   90.00
#
_symmetry.space_group_name_H-M   'P 1'
#
loop_
_entity.id
_entity.type
_entity.pdbx_description
1 polymer ?
#
loop_
_entity_poly.entity_id
_entity_poly.type
_entity_poly.pdbx_seq_one_letter_code
_entity_poly.pdbx_strand_id
1 'polypeptide(L)'
;MFSSQNEQDSRYYAMASLIPVLEPSDSAEAHRFAKEAYEISEQFDTPVMMRSTVRISHTKTPVEIGQRQEIPKKHYEKDPSKWVMMPAFAKPRRKVLVERIVSLRKWVETCPYNVVERASEQQAISSVRQGIICSGSVYQHVKEACPQVDVFKLGVTWPLPKNALQDFANSVDEVYVVEEASTYLSDAVKSCGIVLNDFKVPLPPDGELTPSAIRISFGLALPEHKDSERDIPNRPPALCPGCPHRIIFKELSRLRAIVTGDIGCYTLGALPPLSAMDTTLDMGASVSMAHGFELALEGDHRPVVAVIGDSTFAHSGLTSLMNTIYNKGAGTVCILDNRTTAMTGQQGNPFNGVTLQNRPSRELNLPAILEALGVDHVQCVDAFNMKAVRAALKNATQNDDLDVIVFQGSCVLLDKSPKQSYVVTPDCTGCGICKTLGCPAIASDPETGISSIDPDLCIGCDQCRQYCNFGAIEPREGSR
;
A
#
# COMPACT_ATOMS: atom_id res chain seq x y z
N MET A 1 7.64 -10.90 0.07
CA MET A 1 7.02 -9.56 -0.04
C MET A 1 5.84 -9.48 0.94
N PHE A 2 5.89 -8.60 1.93
CA PHE A 2 5.01 -8.66 3.11
C PHE A 2 3.84 -7.65 3.13
N SER A 3 3.86 -6.57 2.33
CA SER A 3 2.75 -5.59 2.30
C SER A 3 2.65 -4.69 1.05
N SER A 4 3.76 -4.23 0.47
CA SER A 4 3.78 -3.42 -0.76
C SER A 4 3.88 -4.30 -2.00
N GLN A 5 3.21 -3.93 -3.10
CA GLN A 5 3.34 -4.58 -4.42
C GLN A 5 4.51 -4.00 -5.25
N ASN A 6 5.18 -2.96 -4.74
CA ASN A 6 6.25 -2.26 -5.44
C ASN A 6 7.51 -2.18 -4.57
N GLU A 7 8.61 -2.71 -5.08
CA GLU A 7 9.96 -2.67 -4.48
C GLU A 7 10.84 -1.54 -5.07
N GLN A 8 10.29 -0.70 -5.96
CA GLN A 8 11.04 0.42 -6.54
C GLN A 8 11.58 1.36 -5.46
N ASP A 9 12.85 1.73 -5.62
CA ASP A 9 13.53 2.61 -4.71
C ASP A 9 13.16 4.08 -4.93
N SER A 10 12.37 4.61 -4.00
CA SER A 10 11.85 5.99 -4.07
C SER A 10 12.92 7.08 -4.01
N ARG A 11 14.16 6.75 -3.60
CA ARG A 11 15.29 7.68 -3.61
C ARG A 11 15.61 8.18 -5.03
N TYR A 12 15.39 7.36 -6.06
CA TYR A 12 15.54 7.78 -7.46
C TYR A 12 14.56 8.89 -7.86
N TYR A 13 13.30 8.85 -7.38
CA TYR A 13 12.31 9.90 -7.66
C TYR A 13 12.69 11.22 -6.98
N ALA A 14 13.22 11.16 -5.76
CA ALA A 14 13.70 12.34 -5.05
C ALA A 14 14.92 12.96 -5.73
N MET A 15 15.87 12.13 -6.17
CA MET A 15 17.03 12.57 -6.94
C MET A 15 16.60 13.25 -8.25
N ALA A 16 15.66 12.66 -8.99
CA ALA A 16 15.14 13.25 -10.22
C ALA A 16 14.41 14.58 -9.97
N SER A 17 13.66 14.66 -8.86
CA SER A 17 12.90 15.85 -8.45
C SER A 17 13.74 16.92 -7.75
N LEU A 18 14.98 16.58 -7.41
CA LEU A 18 15.93 17.42 -6.67
C LEU A 18 15.42 17.87 -5.29
N ILE A 19 14.81 16.96 -4.53
CA ILE A 19 14.27 17.22 -3.18
C ILE A 19 14.97 16.36 -2.11
N PRO A 20 15.29 16.92 -0.92
CA PRO A 20 15.98 16.18 0.13
C PRO A 20 15.13 15.01 0.64
N VAL A 21 15.81 13.91 1.00
CA VAL A 21 15.17 12.69 1.53
C VAL A 21 15.60 12.48 2.98
N LEU A 22 14.63 12.48 3.89
CA LEU A 22 14.81 11.99 5.26
C LEU A 22 14.42 10.52 5.35
N GLU A 23 15.23 9.74 6.05
CA GLU A 23 15.04 8.29 6.16
C GLU A 23 15.26 7.83 7.62
N PRO A 24 14.17 7.65 8.40
CA PRO A 24 14.26 7.29 9.81
C PRO A 24 14.60 5.81 10.01
N SER A 25 15.32 5.49 11.09
CA SER A 25 15.64 4.09 11.42
C SER A 25 14.66 3.41 12.37
N ASP A 26 13.72 4.14 12.97
CA ASP A 26 12.69 3.62 13.89
C ASP A 26 11.49 4.59 14.02
N SER A 27 10.51 4.25 14.87
CA SER A 27 9.31 5.07 15.08
C SER A 27 9.59 6.41 15.77
N ALA A 28 10.65 6.51 16.60
CA ALA A 28 11.00 7.74 17.30
C ALA A 28 11.67 8.74 16.34
N GLU A 29 12.56 8.27 15.48
CA GLU A 29 13.09 9.06 14.38
C GLU A 29 12.01 9.43 13.37
N ALA A 30 11.09 8.52 13.03
CA ALA A 30 9.99 8.84 12.13
C ALA A 30 9.15 10.01 12.66
N HIS A 31 8.82 9.99 13.97
CA HIS A 31 8.12 11.09 14.63
C HIS A 31 8.93 12.41 14.60
N ARG A 32 10.21 12.35 15.00
CA ARG A 32 11.10 13.52 15.03
C ARG A 32 11.32 14.12 13.64
N PHE A 33 11.72 13.29 12.68
CA PHE A 33 12.05 13.71 11.31
C PHE A 33 10.81 14.27 10.61
N ALA A 34 9.62 13.70 10.83
CA ALA A 34 8.38 14.24 10.26
C ALA A 34 8.08 15.66 10.76
N LYS A 35 8.36 15.95 12.04
CA LYS A 35 8.21 17.32 12.59
C LYS A 35 9.26 18.26 11.99
N GLU A 36 10.52 17.87 12.01
CA GLU A 36 11.64 18.71 11.57
C GLU A 36 11.68 18.88 10.04
N ALA A 37 11.05 17.98 9.27
CA ALA A 37 10.90 18.10 7.82
C ALA A 37 10.21 19.42 7.41
N TYR A 38 9.27 19.92 8.22
CA TYR A 38 8.64 21.22 7.95
C TYR A 38 9.65 22.37 8.09
N GLU A 39 10.50 22.35 9.11
CA GLU A 39 11.53 23.37 9.32
C GLU A 39 12.58 23.33 8.21
N ILE A 40 13.03 22.13 7.80
CA ILE A 40 13.93 21.93 6.67
C ILE A 40 13.28 22.42 5.37
N SER A 41 11.99 22.14 5.18
CA SER A 41 11.24 22.61 4.00
C SER A 41 11.19 24.12 3.92
N GLU A 42 10.96 24.80 5.04
CA GLU A 42 10.97 26.26 5.12
C GLU A 42 12.38 26.84 4.96
N GLN A 43 13.40 26.20 5.54
CA GLN A 43 14.80 26.63 5.44
C GLN A 43 15.30 26.61 4.00
N PHE A 44 14.98 25.55 3.25
CA PHE A 44 15.47 25.34 1.89
C PHE A 44 14.44 25.67 0.81
N ASP A 45 13.25 26.16 1.16
CA ASP A 45 12.19 26.50 0.21
C ASP A 45 11.88 25.34 -0.77
N THR A 46 11.71 24.14 -0.21
CA THR A 46 11.52 22.90 -0.98
C THR A 46 10.69 21.87 -0.23
N PRO A 47 9.87 21.05 -0.89
CA PRO A 47 9.34 19.84 -0.27
C PRO A 47 10.49 18.93 0.21
N VAL A 48 10.25 18.21 1.31
CA VAL A 48 11.13 17.16 1.84
C VAL A 48 10.42 15.84 1.67
N MET A 49 11.09 14.86 1.07
CA MET A 49 10.57 13.49 1.00
C MET A 49 10.89 12.77 2.31
N MET A 50 9.86 12.23 2.96
CA MET A 50 10.03 11.31 4.08
C MET A 50 9.88 9.88 3.56
N ARG A 51 10.97 9.12 3.54
CA ARG A 51 10.97 7.73 3.07
C ARG A 51 10.74 6.78 4.24
N SER A 52 9.75 5.90 4.13
CA SER A 52 9.49 4.83 5.09
C SER A 52 9.61 3.47 4.41
N THR A 53 10.20 2.48 5.09
CA THR A 53 10.23 1.08 4.64
C THR A 53 9.13 0.27 5.33
N VAL A 54 8.91 -0.96 4.87
CA VAL A 54 7.92 -1.89 5.47
C VAL A 54 8.14 -2.02 6.97
N ARG A 55 9.39 -2.18 7.43
CA ARG A 55 9.68 -2.30 8.86
C ARG A 55 9.39 -1.04 9.64
N ILE A 56 9.69 0.15 9.11
CA ILE A 56 9.32 1.40 9.78
C ILE A 56 7.79 1.55 9.90
N SER A 57 7.04 1.16 8.87
CA SER A 57 5.57 1.29 8.86
C SER A 57 4.82 0.22 9.67
N HIS A 58 5.41 -0.96 9.85
CA HIS A 58 4.75 -2.11 10.50
C HIS A 58 5.35 -2.52 11.85
N THR A 59 6.29 -1.74 12.39
CA THR A 59 6.83 -1.94 13.74
C THR A 59 6.56 -0.74 14.64
N LYS A 60 6.85 -0.89 15.93
CA LYS A 60 6.63 0.14 16.96
C LYS A 60 7.80 0.18 17.92
N THR A 61 8.28 1.37 18.23
CA THR A 61 9.20 1.64 19.34
C THR A 61 8.56 2.64 20.30
N PRO A 62 9.02 2.73 21.57
CA PRO A 62 8.61 3.81 22.46
C PRO A 62 8.95 5.19 21.85
N VAL A 63 7.99 6.13 21.89
CA VAL A 63 8.14 7.48 21.33
C VAL A 63 7.74 8.52 22.37
N GLU A 64 8.60 9.51 22.60
CA GLU A 64 8.27 10.71 23.34
C GLU A 64 7.67 11.76 22.39
N ILE A 65 6.37 12.04 22.54
CA ILE A 65 5.61 12.89 21.62
C ILE A 65 5.90 14.39 21.85
N GLY A 66 6.31 14.76 23.07
CA GLY A 66 6.48 16.16 23.47
C GLY A 66 5.18 16.96 23.45
N GLN A 67 5.29 18.30 23.53
CA GLN A 67 4.13 19.20 23.42
C GLN A 67 3.91 19.62 21.96
N ARG A 68 2.65 19.63 21.53
CA ARG A 68 2.25 20.16 20.22
C ARG A 68 2.56 21.65 20.14
N GLN A 69 3.24 22.06 19.08
CA GLN A 69 3.53 23.46 18.78
C GLN A 69 2.52 23.98 17.76
N GLU A 70 1.89 25.12 18.06
CA GLU A 70 1.01 25.81 17.13
C GLU A 70 1.82 26.92 16.43
N ILE A 71 2.01 26.80 15.12
CA ILE A 71 2.72 27.80 14.31
C ILE A 71 1.68 28.78 13.74
N PRO A 72 1.84 30.11 13.92
CA PRO A 72 0.93 31.07 13.34
C PRO A 72 0.97 31.01 11.81
N LYS A 73 -0.20 31.16 11.18
CA LYS A 73 -0.31 31.20 9.71
C LYS A 73 0.48 32.41 9.18
N LYS A 74 1.38 32.18 8.22
CA LYS A 74 2.10 33.24 7.52
C LYS A 74 1.12 34.05 6.65
N HIS A 75 1.37 35.36 6.53
CA HIS A 75 0.60 36.21 5.61
C HIS A 75 0.83 35.76 4.16
N TYR A 76 -0.23 35.72 3.36
CA TYR A 76 -0.11 35.39 1.94
C TYR A 76 0.46 36.58 1.17
N GLU A 77 1.61 36.39 0.53
CA GLU A 77 2.20 37.35 -0.39
C GLU A 77 2.17 36.79 -1.82
N LYS A 78 1.65 37.58 -2.76
CA LYS A 78 1.53 37.18 -4.16
C LYS A 78 2.89 37.25 -4.85
N ASP A 79 3.49 36.10 -5.14
CA ASP A 79 4.72 35.99 -5.93
C ASP A 79 4.56 35.05 -7.14
N PRO A 80 4.03 35.54 -8.28
CA PRO A 80 3.88 34.72 -9.47
C PRO A 80 5.23 34.29 -10.06
N SER A 81 6.30 35.05 -9.82
CA SER A 81 7.65 34.72 -10.31
C SER A 81 8.23 33.46 -9.66
N LYS A 82 7.67 33.07 -8.51
CA LYS A 82 8.02 31.86 -7.78
C LYS A 82 7.10 30.69 -8.09
N TRP A 83 5.80 30.93 -8.24
CA TRP A 83 4.81 29.85 -8.28
C TRP A 83 4.29 29.52 -9.69
N VAL A 84 4.42 30.43 -10.65
CA VAL A 84 3.95 30.22 -12.03
C VAL A 84 5.15 29.91 -12.93
N MET A 85 5.28 28.68 -13.40
CA MET A 85 6.45 28.24 -14.18
C MET A 85 6.34 28.58 -15.67
N MET A 86 6.04 29.84 -16.00
CA MET A 86 6.13 30.34 -17.38
C MET A 86 7.60 30.59 -17.77
N PRO A 87 7.96 30.60 -19.08
CA PRO A 87 9.36 30.67 -19.51
C PRO A 87 10.20 31.80 -18.91
N ALA A 88 9.63 32.99 -18.70
CA ALA A 88 10.31 34.15 -18.10
C ALA A 88 10.64 33.94 -16.61
N PHE A 89 9.85 33.15 -15.89
CA PHE A 89 10.02 32.87 -14.46
C PHE A 89 10.83 31.59 -14.22
N ALA A 90 10.68 30.58 -15.08
CA ALA A 90 11.39 29.31 -14.97
C ALA A 90 12.92 29.45 -15.08
N LYS A 91 13.42 30.31 -15.99
CA LYS A 91 14.87 30.52 -16.19
C LYS A 91 15.58 31.05 -14.92
N PRO A 92 15.12 32.15 -14.27
CA PRO A 92 15.65 32.54 -12.96
C PRO A 92 15.47 31.48 -11.88
N ARG A 93 14.32 30.80 -11.83
CA ARG A 93 14.04 29.78 -10.79
C ARG A 93 14.96 28.57 -10.88
N ARG A 94 15.46 28.23 -12.07
CA ARG A 94 16.50 27.21 -12.22
C ARG A 94 17.80 27.59 -11.48
N LYS A 95 18.18 28.88 -11.44
CA LYS A 95 19.36 29.35 -10.69
C LYS A 95 19.15 29.20 -9.19
N VAL A 96 17.99 29.61 -8.69
CA VAL A 96 17.58 29.43 -7.28
C VAL A 96 17.64 27.95 -6.88
N LEU A 97 17.14 27.05 -7.74
CA LEU A 97 17.24 25.61 -7.51
C LEU A 97 18.70 25.13 -7.43
N VAL A 98 19.58 25.58 -8.33
CA VAL A 98 21.01 25.20 -8.29
C VAL A 98 21.67 25.68 -6.99
N GLU A 99 21.44 26.93 -6.60
CA GLU A 99 21.98 27.50 -5.35
C GLU A 99 21.46 26.73 -4.12
N ARG A 100 20.17 26.41 -4.09
CA ARG A 100 19.56 25.56 -3.04
C ARG A 100 20.25 24.21 -2.92
N ILE A 101 20.57 23.54 -4.04
CA ILE A 101 21.30 22.26 -3.98
C ILE A 101 22.69 22.42 -3.39
N VAL A 102 23.40 23.52 -3.68
CA VAL A 102 24.69 23.82 -3.04
C VAL A 102 24.53 24.00 -1.53
N SER A 103 23.51 24.74 -1.10
CA SER A 103 23.20 24.94 0.32
C SER A 103 22.83 23.64 1.04
N LEU A 104 21.99 22.80 0.42
CA LEU A 104 21.64 21.48 0.95
C LEU A 104 22.86 20.58 1.10
N ARG A 105 23.71 20.52 0.06
CA ARG A 105 24.96 19.73 0.11
C ARG A 105 25.88 20.18 1.23
N LYS A 106 25.97 21.49 1.50
CA LYS A 106 26.75 21.99 2.65
C LYS A 106 26.13 21.59 3.99
N TRP A 107 24.80 21.64 4.09
CA TRP A 107 24.09 21.32 5.34
C TRP A 107 24.16 19.85 5.71
N VAL A 108 24.04 18.92 4.74
CA VAL A 108 24.06 17.48 5.03
C VAL A 108 25.38 17.00 5.64
N GLU A 109 26.49 17.70 5.37
CA GLU A 109 27.82 17.39 5.94
C GLU A 109 27.85 17.47 7.47
N THR A 110 26.98 18.29 8.07
CA THR A 110 26.97 18.55 9.52
C THR A 110 25.59 18.39 10.15
N CYS A 111 24.59 17.91 9.40
CA CYS A 111 23.24 17.79 9.91
C CYS A 111 23.14 16.71 11.00
N PRO A 112 22.27 16.87 12.02
CA PRO A 112 22.20 15.95 13.15
C PRO A 112 21.59 14.58 12.81
N TYR A 113 21.08 14.41 11.58
CA TYR A 113 20.44 13.19 11.09
C TYR A 113 21.46 12.12 10.67
N ASN A 114 22.64 12.55 10.26
CA ASN A 114 23.73 11.68 9.82
C ASN A 114 24.62 11.39 11.03
N VAL A 115 24.63 10.15 11.50
CA VAL A 115 25.25 9.76 12.77
C VAL A 115 26.31 8.71 12.53
N VAL A 116 27.54 8.98 12.99
CA VAL A 116 28.61 7.99 13.06
C VAL A 116 28.64 7.39 14.47
N GLU A 117 28.45 6.08 14.55
CA GLU A 117 28.61 5.30 15.77
C GLU A 117 29.86 4.46 15.68
N ARG A 118 30.67 4.49 16.73
CA ARG A 118 31.89 3.68 16.82
C ARG A 118 31.62 2.43 17.64
N ALA A 119 32.12 1.29 17.18
CA ALA A 119 32.10 0.07 17.96
C ALA A 119 32.91 0.27 19.25
N SER A 120 32.45 -0.32 20.36
CA SER A 120 33.25 -0.29 21.59
C SER A 120 34.50 -1.17 21.42
N GLU A 121 35.60 -0.77 22.06
CA GLU A 121 36.87 -1.55 22.01
C GLU A 121 36.69 -2.99 22.51
N GLN A 122 35.73 -3.22 23.41
CA GLN A 122 35.39 -4.53 23.96
C GLN A 122 34.65 -5.44 22.97
N GLN A 123 34.04 -4.85 21.94
CA GLN A 123 33.31 -5.58 20.89
C GLN A 123 34.20 -5.86 19.67
N ALA A 124 35.38 -5.27 19.55
CA ALA A 124 36.27 -5.49 18.43
C ALA A 124 36.80 -6.95 18.43
N ILE A 125 36.36 -7.75 17.46
CA ILE A 125 36.73 -9.18 17.32
C ILE A 125 37.95 -9.34 16.38
N SER A 126 38.35 -8.27 15.70
CA SER A 126 39.41 -8.26 14.67
C SER A 126 40.31 -7.04 14.83
N SER A 127 41.57 -7.17 14.40
CA SER A 127 42.48 -6.02 14.24
C SER A 127 42.13 -5.13 13.04
N VAL A 128 41.33 -5.65 12.09
CA VAL A 128 40.81 -4.90 10.94
C VAL A 128 39.56 -4.15 11.37
N ARG A 129 39.60 -2.82 11.29
CA ARG A 129 38.48 -1.95 11.62
C ARG A 129 37.54 -1.84 10.42
N GLN A 130 36.33 -2.37 10.56
CA GLN A 130 35.32 -2.35 9.50
C GLN A 130 34.30 -1.23 9.76
N GLY A 131 33.90 -0.55 8.69
CA GLY A 131 32.86 0.47 8.67
C GLY A 131 31.69 0.08 7.76
N ILE A 132 30.47 0.28 8.22
CA ILE A 132 29.24 0.06 7.44
C ILE A 132 28.49 1.37 7.28
N ILE A 133 28.15 1.72 6.04
CA ILE A 133 27.25 2.82 5.69
C ILE A 133 25.87 2.22 5.41
N CYS A 134 24.83 2.74 6.07
CA CYS A 134 23.46 2.26 5.88
C CYS A 134 22.43 3.36 6.20
N SER A 135 21.16 3.09 5.90
CA SER A 135 20.04 4.01 6.18
C SER A 135 18.78 3.25 6.58
N GLY A 136 17.82 3.96 7.19
CA GLY A 136 16.51 3.40 7.49
C GLY A 136 16.54 2.21 8.45
N SER A 137 15.60 1.27 8.31
CA SER A 137 15.51 0.07 9.17
C SER A 137 16.75 -0.83 9.09
N VAL A 138 17.52 -0.77 7.99
CA VAL A 138 18.75 -1.55 7.81
C VAL A 138 19.78 -1.22 8.88
N TYR A 139 19.79 0.01 9.41
CA TYR A 139 20.64 0.36 10.55
C TYR A 139 20.39 -0.56 11.76
N GLN A 140 19.14 -0.84 12.12
CA GLN A 140 18.82 -1.74 13.23
C GLN A 140 19.31 -3.16 12.96
N HIS A 141 19.16 -3.63 11.71
CA HIS A 141 19.63 -4.96 11.31
C HIS A 141 21.17 -5.06 11.35
N VAL A 142 21.89 -4.01 10.95
CA VAL A 142 23.35 -3.95 11.04
C VAL A 142 23.80 -3.98 12.50
N LYS A 143 23.15 -3.21 13.39
CA LYS A 143 23.47 -3.18 14.83
C LYS A 143 23.31 -4.56 15.48
N GLU A 144 22.30 -5.32 15.07
CA GLU A 144 22.08 -6.69 15.55
C GLU A 144 23.07 -7.69 14.93
N ALA A 145 23.28 -7.61 13.61
CA ALA A 145 24.11 -8.55 12.87
C ALA A 145 25.60 -8.40 13.17
N CYS A 146 26.08 -7.17 13.30
CA CYS A 146 27.48 -6.80 13.36
C CYS A 146 27.74 -5.71 14.42
N PRO A 147 27.47 -5.95 15.72
CA PRO A 147 27.67 -4.95 16.78
C PRO A 147 29.13 -4.49 16.94
N GLN A 148 30.08 -5.22 16.36
CA GLN A 148 31.51 -4.95 16.40
C GLN A 148 32.03 -3.93 15.36
N VAL A 149 31.16 -3.45 14.46
CA VAL A 149 31.60 -2.55 13.36
C VAL A 149 31.27 -1.10 13.66
N ASP A 150 32.06 -0.19 13.10
CA ASP A 150 31.68 1.21 13.06
C ASP A 150 30.53 1.38 12.06
N VAL A 151 29.56 2.23 12.38
CA VAL A 151 28.38 2.45 11.54
C VAL A 151 28.22 3.92 11.23
N PHE A 152 28.13 4.26 9.95
CA PHE A 152 27.65 5.57 9.51
C PHE A 152 26.19 5.44 9.09
N LYS A 153 25.29 5.80 10.00
CA LYS A 153 23.85 5.87 9.75
C LYS A 153 23.51 7.17 9.03
N LEU A 154 23.03 7.06 7.81
CA LEU A 154 22.51 8.19 7.04
C LEU A 154 21.02 8.40 7.37
N GLY A 155 20.70 9.54 7.98
CA GLY A 155 19.33 10.02 8.13
C GLY A 155 18.89 10.90 6.96
N VAL A 156 19.84 11.40 6.14
CA VAL A 156 19.59 12.05 4.85
C VAL A 156 20.23 11.24 3.72
N THR A 157 19.41 10.67 2.83
CA THR A 157 19.89 9.78 1.75
C THR A 157 19.95 10.45 0.37
N TRP A 158 19.46 11.69 0.27
CA TRP A 158 19.76 12.59 -0.84
C TRP A 158 19.62 14.05 -0.38
N PRO A 159 20.55 14.96 -0.73
CA PRO A 159 21.89 14.65 -1.23
C PRO A 159 22.75 13.96 -0.16
N LEU A 160 23.78 13.22 -0.57
CA LEU A 160 24.72 12.59 0.36
C LEU A 160 25.77 13.58 0.91
N PRO A 161 26.24 13.38 2.16
CA PRO A 161 27.33 14.16 2.75
C PRO A 161 28.69 13.62 2.28
N LYS A 162 29.19 14.16 1.16
CA LYS A 162 30.37 13.63 0.49
C LYS A 162 31.60 13.65 1.40
N ASN A 163 31.87 14.76 2.08
CA ASN A 163 33.09 14.88 2.88
C ASN A 163 33.00 14.01 4.14
N ALA A 164 31.86 14.03 4.84
CA ALA A 164 31.68 13.17 6.01
C ALA A 164 31.79 11.68 5.66
N LEU A 165 31.29 11.26 4.49
CA LEU A 165 31.43 9.88 4.01
C LEU A 165 32.90 9.53 3.74
N GLN A 166 33.66 10.45 3.15
CA GLN A 166 35.10 10.26 2.93
C GLN A 166 35.88 10.19 4.25
N ASP A 167 35.58 11.07 5.19
CA ASP A 167 36.19 11.06 6.52
C ASP A 167 35.89 9.77 7.27
N PHE A 168 34.66 9.26 7.18
CA PHE A 168 34.29 7.96 7.74
C PHE A 168 35.05 6.81 7.06
N ALA A 169 35.07 6.76 5.73
CA ALA A 169 35.77 5.73 4.97
C ALA A 169 37.29 5.72 5.27
N ASN A 170 37.91 6.89 5.46
CA ASN A 170 39.32 7.02 5.82
C ASN A 170 39.62 6.62 7.28
N SER A 171 38.59 6.49 8.13
CA SER A 171 38.75 6.14 9.54
C SER A 171 38.67 4.63 9.83
N VAL A 172 38.47 3.81 8.78
CA VAL A 172 38.32 2.36 8.85
C VAL A 172 39.22 1.71 7.79
N ASP A 173 39.58 0.45 7.98
CA ASP A 173 40.39 -0.32 7.03
C ASP A 173 39.55 -0.86 5.87
N GLU A 174 38.29 -1.21 6.15
CA GLU A 174 37.34 -1.72 5.18
C GLU A 174 36.00 -0.99 5.30
N VAL A 175 35.39 -0.65 4.17
CA VAL A 175 34.11 0.06 4.14
C VAL A 175 33.10 -0.68 3.27
N TYR A 176 31.91 -0.89 3.81
CA TYR A 176 30.80 -1.58 3.17
C TYR A 176 29.57 -0.68 3.13
N VAL A 177 28.71 -0.86 2.13
CA VAL A 177 27.34 -0.31 2.14
C VAL A 177 26.38 -1.46 2.31
N VAL A 178 25.51 -1.37 3.31
CA VAL A 178 24.44 -2.34 3.54
C VAL A 178 23.11 -1.64 3.26
N GLU A 179 22.42 -2.10 2.22
CA GLU A 179 21.12 -1.61 1.79
C GLU A 179 20.22 -2.76 1.32
N GLU A 180 18.90 -2.51 1.22
CA GLU A 180 17.90 -3.52 0.89
C GLU A 180 17.34 -3.30 -0.53
N ALA A 181 17.25 -4.39 -1.31
CA ALA A 181 16.53 -4.50 -2.60
C ALA A 181 16.87 -3.41 -3.64
N SER A 182 18.06 -2.83 -3.60
CA SER A 182 18.52 -1.75 -4.49
C SER A 182 20.04 -1.61 -4.43
N THR A 183 20.64 -0.94 -5.41
CA THR A 183 22.06 -0.52 -5.39
C THR A 183 22.24 0.99 -5.23
N TYR A 184 21.14 1.74 -5.03
CA TYR A 184 21.16 3.20 -5.02
C TYR A 184 22.21 3.77 -4.08
N LEU A 185 22.26 3.30 -2.82
CA LEU A 185 23.16 3.87 -1.83
C LEU A 185 24.60 3.51 -2.13
N SER A 186 24.85 2.26 -2.54
CA SER A 186 26.16 1.76 -2.92
C SER A 186 26.72 2.56 -4.09
N ASP A 187 25.92 2.78 -5.13
CA ASP A 187 26.31 3.54 -6.32
C ASP A 187 26.51 5.03 -5.97
N ALA A 188 25.64 5.60 -5.14
CA ALA A 188 25.75 6.99 -4.70
C ALA A 188 26.99 7.23 -3.80
N VAL A 189 27.32 6.31 -2.90
CA VAL A 189 28.54 6.36 -2.08
C VAL A 189 29.79 6.18 -2.95
N LYS A 190 29.80 5.24 -3.91
CA LYS A 190 30.90 5.11 -4.89
C LYS A 190 31.08 6.40 -5.70
N SER A 191 30.00 7.08 -6.08
CA SER A 191 30.06 8.36 -6.79
C SER A 191 30.70 9.49 -5.97
N CYS A 192 30.77 9.35 -4.64
CA CYS A 192 31.53 10.24 -3.76
C CYS A 192 33.05 9.98 -3.80
N GLY A 193 33.52 8.98 -4.56
CA GLY A 193 34.93 8.60 -4.68
C GLY A 193 35.40 7.59 -3.63
N ILE A 194 34.47 6.89 -2.99
CA ILE A 194 34.78 5.88 -1.96
C ILE A 194 34.81 4.51 -2.61
N VAL A 195 35.89 3.75 -2.36
CA VAL A 195 36.02 2.37 -2.80
C VAL A 195 35.40 1.47 -1.73
N LEU A 196 34.41 0.67 -2.10
CA LEU A 196 33.76 -0.28 -1.20
C LEU A 196 34.44 -1.65 -1.27
N ASN A 197 34.51 -2.33 -0.14
CA ASN A 197 34.93 -3.72 -0.03
C ASN A 197 33.80 -4.67 -0.48
N ASP A 198 34.17 -5.81 -1.03
CA ASP A 198 33.23 -6.85 -1.44
C ASP A 198 32.82 -7.73 -0.27
N PHE A 199 31.52 -8.05 -0.19
CA PHE A 199 31.02 -9.06 0.73
C PHE A 199 31.53 -10.45 0.35
N LYS A 200 31.74 -11.33 1.34
CA LYS A 200 32.07 -12.75 1.07
C LYS A 200 30.94 -13.44 0.31
N VAL A 201 29.70 -13.07 0.64
CA VAL A 201 28.49 -13.45 -0.09
C VAL A 201 27.72 -12.15 -0.35
N PRO A 202 27.38 -11.82 -1.62
CA PRO A 202 26.59 -10.62 -1.91
C PRO A 202 25.31 -10.55 -1.08
N LEU A 203 24.88 -9.32 -0.74
CA LEU A 203 23.58 -9.12 -0.11
C LEU A 203 22.46 -9.64 -1.04
N PRO A 204 21.36 -10.18 -0.49
CA PRO A 204 20.23 -10.62 -1.30
C PRO A 204 19.70 -9.50 -2.20
N PRO A 205 19.49 -9.75 -3.51
CA PRO A 205 18.99 -8.74 -4.43
C PRO A 205 17.49 -8.47 -4.28
N ASP A 206 16.77 -9.37 -3.60
CA ASP A 206 15.32 -9.37 -3.45
C ASP A 206 14.91 -9.75 -2.03
N GLY A 207 13.64 -9.47 -1.72
CA GLY A 207 13.08 -9.73 -0.40
C GLY A 207 13.61 -8.77 0.65
N GLU A 208 13.27 -9.08 1.89
CA GLU A 208 13.65 -8.24 3.03
C GLU A 208 15.05 -8.62 3.53
N LEU A 209 15.88 -7.61 3.77
CA LEU A 209 17.22 -7.83 4.30
C LEU A 209 17.14 -8.13 5.79
N THR A 210 17.60 -9.30 6.21
CA THR A 210 17.56 -9.74 7.63
C THR A 210 18.95 -9.66 8.29
N PRO A 211 19.03 -9.59 9.64
CA PRO A 211 20.30 -9.69 10.36
C PRO A 211 21.09 -10.95 9.99
N SER A 212 20.40 -12.09 9.82
CA SER A 212 21.02 -13.35 9.38
C SER A 212 21.64 -13.24 7.98
N ALA A 213 20.97 -12.60 7.03
CA ALA A 213 21.51 -12.38 5.69
C ALA A 213 22.77 -11.50 5.75
N ILE A 214 22.77 -10.43 6.55
CA ILE A 214 23.94 -9.58 6.76
C ILE A 214 25.10 -10.42 7.35
N ARG A 215 24.85 -11.23 8.38
CA ARG A 215 25.89 -12.10 8.97
C ARG A 215 26.49 -13.06 7.94
N ILE A 216 25.67 -13.71 7.12
CA ILE A 216 26.12 -14.59 6.05
C ILE A 216 26.98 -13.83 5.04
N SER A 217 26.60 -12.60 4.66
CA SER A 217 27.36 -11.76 3.74
C SER A 217 28.76 -11.40 4.24
N PHE A 218 28.93 -11.25 5.56
CA PHE A 218 30.24 -11.10 6.20
C PHE A 218 30.95 -12.43 6.52
N GLY A 219 30.30 -13.57 6.26
CA GLY A 219 30.77 -14.91 6.62
C GLY A 219 30.89 -15.13 8.12
N LEU A 220 30.00 -14.51 8.90
CA LEU A 220 29.88 -14.69 10.34
C LEU A 220 28.95 -15.86 10.64
N ALA A 221 29.26 -16.62 11.70
CA ALA A 221 28.41 -17.72 12.16
C ALA A 221 27.02 -17.19 12.56
N LEU A 222 25.96 -17.93 12.24
CA LEU A 222 24.63 -17.62 12.75
C LEU A 222 24.50 -18.04 14.22
N PRO A 223 23.70 -17.32 15.03
CA PRO A 223 23.34 -17.79 16.37
C PRO A 223 22.64 -19.15 16.29
N GLU A 224 22.83 -19.99 17.31
CA GLU A 224 22.02 -21.20 17.44
C GLU A 224 20.55 -20.83 17.57
N HIS A 225 19.73 -21.41 16.71
CA HIS A 225 18.28 -21.25 16.71
C HIS A 225 17.63 -22.58 16.35
N LYS A 226 16.36 -22.75 16.73
CA LYS A 226 15.59 -23.89 16.28
C LYS A 226 15.22 -23.70 14.80
N ASP A 227 15.25 -24.80 14.05
CA ASP A 227 14.71 -24.79 12.69
C ASP A 227 13.25 -24.32 12.69
N SER A 228 12.90 -23.46 11.76
CA SER A 228 11.51 -23.03 11.56
C SER A 228 10.69 -24.19 11.01
N GLU A 229 9.47 -24.38 11.51
CA GLU A 229 8.52 -25.33 10.94
C GLU A 229 8.24 -24.95 9.47
N ARG A 230 8.49 -25.88 8.56
CA ARG A 230 8.37 -25.64 7.12
C ARG A 230 6.97 -25.94 6.57
N ASP A 231 6.18 -26.72 7.29
CA ASP A 231 4.84 -27.16 6.89
C ASP A 231 3.75 -26.39 7.65
N ILE A 232 3.77 -25.07 7.53
CA ILE A 232 2.75 -24.20 8.12
C ILE A 232 1.74 -23.86 7.03
N PRO A 233 0.41 -24.08 7.25
CA PRO A 233 -0.60 -23.69 6.30
C PRO A 233 -0.55 -22.20 5.97
N ASN A 234 -0.52 -21.88 4.68
CA ASN A 234 -0.57 -20.50 4.20
C ASN A 234 -1.87 -19.82 4.65
N ARG A 235 -1.76 -18.54 5.05
CA ARG A 235 -2.90 -17.68 5.40
C ARG A 235 -3.03 -16.58 4.35
N PRO A 236 -3.62 -16.87 3.18
CA PRO A 236 -3.82 -15.86 2.16
C PRO A 236 -4.74 -14.75 2.69
N PRO A 237 -4.53 -13.50 2.27
CA PRO A 237 -5.43 -12.42 2.64
C PRO A 237 -6.82 -12.68 2.04
N ALA A 238 -7.87 -12.43 2.81
CA ALA A 238 -9.25 -12.74 2.44
C ALA A 238 -10.20 -11.61 2.83
N LEU A 239 -11.33 -11.50 2.13
CA LEU A 239 -12.40 -10.57 2.49
C LEU A 239 -12.95 -10.90 3.90
N CYS A 240 -13.20 -9.87 4.72
CA CYS A 240 -13.76 -10.03 6.06
C CYS A 240 -15.08 -10.83 6.04
N PRO A 241 -15.42 -11.62 7.08
CA PRO A 241 -16.74 -12.22 7.22
C PRO A 241 -17.84 -11.18 6.98
N GLY A 242 -18.76 -11.50 6.05
CA GLY A 242 -19.86 -10.61 5.64
C GLY A 242 -19.48 -9.33 4.88
N CYS A 243 -18.25 -9.22 4.37
CA CYS A 243 -17.89 -8.18 3.40
C CYS A 243 -18.91 -8.08 2.22
N PRO A 244 -19.36 -6.87 1.86
CA PRO A 244 -20.33 -6.63 0.77
C PRO A 244 -19.79 -7.00 -0.62
N HIS A 245 -18.47 -7.04 -0.81
CA HIS A 245 -17.86 -7.27 -2.13
C HIS A 245 -17.92 -8.72 -2.61
N ARG A 246 -18.26 -9.65 -1.72
CA ARG A 246 -18.11 -11.09 -1.95
C ARG A 246 -19.05 -11.64 -3.02
N ILE A 247 -20.32 -11.25 -3.00
CA ILE A 247 -21.30 -11.65 -4.00
C ILE A 247 -20.89 -11.15 -5.38
N ILE A 248 -20.40 -9.91 -5.46
CA ILE A 248 -19.97 -9.28 -6.72
C ILE A 248 -18.86 -10.10 -7.37
N PHE A 249 -17.78 -10.41 -6.64
CA PHE A 249 -16.71 -11.25 -7.17
C PHE A 249 -17.14 -12.69 -7.46
N LYS A 250 -18.06 -13.26 -6.68
CA LYS A 250 -18.63 -14.57 -6.96
C LYS A 250 -19.37 -14.59 -8.30
N GLU A 251 -20.14 -13.55 -8.60
CA GLU A 251 -20.88 -13.44 -9.85
C GLU A 251 -19.98 -13.07 -11.04
N LEU A 252 -18.95 -12.24 -10.85
CA LEU A 252 -17.93 -11.98 -11.87
C LEU A 252 -17.17 -13.25 -12.27
N SER A 253 -16.78 -14.07 -11.28
CA SER A 253 -16.18 -15.40 -11.49
C SER A 253 -17.13 -16.32 -12.29
N ARG A 254 -18.43 -16.31 -11.95
CA ARG A 254 -19.46 -17.08 -12.66
C ARG A 254 -19.63 -16.62 -14.12
N LEU A 255 -19.51 -15.32 -14.39
CA LEU A 255 -19.54 -14.75 -15.74
C LEU A 255 -18.23 -14.99 -16.52
N ARG A 256 -17.17 -15.44 -15.84
CA ARG A 256 -15.81 -15.55 -16.39
C ARG A 256 -15.31 -14.21 -16.97
N ALA A 257 -15.76 -13.09 -16.38
CA ALA A 257 -15.38 -11.76 -16.85
C ALA A 257 -13.85 -11.57 -16.83
N ILE A 258 -13.35 -10.71 -17.71
CA ILE A 258 -12.00 -10.14 -17.60
C ILE A 258 -12.15 -8.93 -16.68
N VAL A 259 -11.57 -8.99 -15.48
CA VAL A 259 -11.76 -7.97 -14.46
C VAL A 259 -10.51 -7.14 -14.27
N THR A 260 -10.63 -5.84 -14.56
CA THR A 260 -9.61 -4.84 -14.26
C THR A 260 -9.90 -4.21 -12.91
N GLY A 261 -9.03 -4.44 -11.93
CA GLY A 261 -9.19 -3.95 -10.57
C GLY A 261 -8.26 -2.79 -10.23
N ASP A 262 -8.63 -2.01 -9.22
CA ASP A 262 -7.72 -1.09 -8.54
C ASP A 262 -7.11 -1.73 -7.26
N ILE A 263 -6.21 -1.01 -6.60
CA ILE A 263 -5.75 -1.38 -5.26
C ILE A 263 -6.82 -1.10 -4.20
N GLY A 264 -7.21 -2.12 -3.43
CA GLY A 264 -8.30 -2.01 -2.45
C GLY A 264 -8.66 -3.35 -1.80
N CYS A 265 -9.68 -3.36 -0.91
CA CYS A 265 -10.21 -4.63 -0.38
C CYS A 265 -10.66 -5.58 -1.50
N TYR A 266 -11.10 -5.01 -2.61
CA TYR A 266 -11.54 -5.72 -3.79
C TYR A 266 -10.41 -6.43 -4.54
N THR A 267 -9.13 -6.06 -4.35
CA THR A 267 -7.98 -6.84 -4.84
C THR A 267 -7.94 -8.25 -4.26
N LEU A 268 -8.51 -8.46 -3.07
CA LEU A 268 -8.62 -9.77 -2.44
C LEU A 268 -9.54 -10.74 -3.21
N GLY A 269 -10.35 -10.23 -4.15
CA GLY A 269 -11.13 -11.04 -5.08
C GLY A 269 -10.29 -11.83 -6.10
N ALA A 270 -8.99 -11.51 -6.23
CA ALA A 270 -8.05 -12.23 -7.10
C ALA A 270 -7.71 -13.64 -6.59
N LEU A 271 -7.83 -13.88 -5.28
CA LEU A 271 -7.39 -15.13 -4.67
C LEU A 271 -8.52 -16.18 -4.64
N PRO A 272 -8.18 -17.48 -4.58
CA PRO A 272 -9.16 -18.52 -4.35
C PRO A 272 -9.96 -18.27 -3.04
N PRO A 273 -11.25 -18.61 -3.01
CA PRO A 273 -12.00 -19.34 -4.04
C PRO A 273 -12.70 -18.43 -5.08
N LEU A 274 -12.53 -17.11 -4.99
CA LEU A 274 -13.19 -16.17 -5.90
C LEU A 274 -12.50 -16.14 -7.27
N SER A 275 -11.16 -15.99 -7.26
CA SER A 275 -10.30 -16.03 -8.46
C SER A 275 -10.86 -15.21 -9.62
N ALA A 276 -11.33 -14.00 -9.30
CA ALA A 276 -12.20 -13.23 -10.18
C ALA A 276 -11.55 -11.98 -10.78
N MET A 277 -10.34 -11.60 -10.35
CA MET A 277 -9.65 -10.39 -10.80
C MET A 277 -8.40 -10.75 -11.61
N ASP A 278 -8.26 -10.18 -12.81
CA ASP A 278 -7.17 -10.49 -13.74
C ASP A 278 -6.02 -9.48 -13.63
N THR A 279 -6.31 -8.21 -13.34
CA THR A 279 -5.29 -7.14 -13.27
C THR A 279 -5.52 -6.18 -12.11
N THR A 280 -4.43 -5.59 -11.62
CA THR A 280 -4.43 -4.50 -10.62
C THR A 280 -3.16 -3.70 -10.81
N LEU A 281 -3.25 -2.36 -10.73
CA LEU A 281 -2.08 -1.49 -10.87
C LEU A 281 -1.99 -0.46 -9.73
N ASP A 282 -2.85 0.56 -9.74
CA ASP A 282 -2.88 1.61 -8.72
C ASP A 282 -4.33 1.99 -8.35
N MET A 283 -4.50 3.14 -7.70
CA MET A 283 -5.83 3.71 -7.50
C MET A 283 -6.24 4.46 -8.78
N GLY A 284 -7.30 4.00 -9.45
CA GLY A 284 -7.95 4.67 -10.59
C GLY A 284 -7.55 4.13 -11.97
N ALA A 285 -6.68 3.13 -12.03
CA ALA A 285 -6.28 2.45 -13.26
C ALA A 285 -7.37 1.53 -13.84
N SER A 286 -8.24 0.93 -13.00
CA SER A 286 -9.22 -0.09 -13.43
C SER A 286 -10.06 0.34 -14.64
N VAL A 287 -10.61 1.55 -14.60
CA VAL A 287 -11.48 2.12 -15.64
C VAL A 287 -10.72 2.35 -16.95
N SER A 288 -9.53 2.94 -16.87
CA SER A 288 -8.68 3.19 -18.05
C SER A 288 -8.17 1.89 -18.66
N MET A 289 -7.84 0.89 -17.83
CA MET A 289 -7.46 -0.44 -18.30
C MET A 289 -8.63 -1.10 -19.03
N ALA A 290 -9.85 -1.08 -18.48
CA ALA A 290 -11.02 -1.65 -19.15
C ALA A 290 -11.29 -0.99 -20.50
N HIS A 291 -11.20 0.34 -20.58
CA HIS A 291 -11.32 1.05 -21.87
C HIS A 291 -10.21 0.64 -22.85
N GLY A 292 -8.97 0.47 -22.38
CA GLY A 292 -7.88 -0.04 -23.21
C GLY A 292 -8.13 -1.47 -23.73
N PHE A 293 -8.70 -2.34 -22.89
CA PHE A 293 -9.12 -3.68 -23.31
C PHE A 293 -10.23 -3.63 -24.35
N GLU A 294 -11.23 -2.78 -24.16
CA GLU A 294 -12.33 -2.57 -25.12
C GLU A 294 -11.82 -2.13 -26.49
N LEU A 295 -10.87 -1.19 -26.54
CA LEU A 295 -10.26 -0.75 -27.80
C LEU A 295 -9.36 -1.80 -28.47
N ALA A 296 -8.81 -2.73 -27.71
CA ALA A 296 -7.79 -3.68 -28.18
C ALA A 296 -8.33 -5.09 -28.48
N LEU A 297 -9.43 -5.49 -27.86
CA LEU A 297 -10.03 -6.80 -28.08
C LEU A 297 -10.93 -6.77 -29.33
N GLU A 298 -10.80 -7.80 -30.17
CA GLU A 298 -11.62 -8.02 -31.36
C GLU A 298 -12.37 -9.36 -31.26
N GLY A 299 -13.54 -9.45 -31.89
CA GLY A 299 -14.32 -10.70 -31.99
C GLY A 299 -15.06 -11.07 -30.70
N ASP A 300 -15.42 -12.35 -30.57
CA ASP A 300 -16.12 -12.87 -29.39
C ASP A 300 -15.14 -13.04 -28.23
N HIS A 301 -15.33 -12.27 -27.16
CA HIS A 301 -14.50 -12.30 -25.97
C HIS A 301 -15.35 -12.29 -24.71
N ARG A 302 -14.71 -12.67 -23.59
CA ARG A 302 -15.33 -12.60 -22.26
C ARG A 302 -15.63 -11.13 -21.91
N PRO A 303 -16.71 -10.82 -21.16
CA PRO A 303 -17.04 -9.44 -20.84
C PRO A 303 -15.94 -8.79 -20.02
N VAL A 304 -15.58 -7.54 -20.36
CA VAL A 304 -14.58 -6.75 -19.65
C VAL A 304 -15.29 -5.90 -18.59
N VAL A 305 -14.83 -5.97 -17.34
CA VAL A 305 -15.45 -5.27 -16.22
C VAL A 305 -14.39 -4.55 -15.38
N ALA A 306 -14.51 -3.24 -15.26
CA ALA A 306 -13.72 -2.47 -14.30
C ALA A 306 -14.32 -2.58 -12.90
N VAL A 307 -13.48 -2.74 -11.88
CA VAL A 307 -13.88 -2.79 -10.47
C VAL A 307 -13.08 -1.75 -9.68
N ILE A 308 -13.81 -0.78 -9.13
CA ILE A 308 -13.25 0.36 -8.40
C ILE A 308 -14.02 0.61 -7.10
N GLY A 309 -13.35 0.97 -6.01
CA GLY A 309 -14.02 1.40 -4.77
C GLY A 309 -14.51 2.85 -4.85
N ASP A 310 -15.51 3.23 -4.04
CA ASP A 310 -15.99 4.61 -3.91
C ASP A 310 -14.86 5.61 -3.65
N SER A 311 -14.01 5.37 -2.64
CA SER A 311 -12.91 6.30 -2.35
C SER A 311 -11.89 6.39 -3.48
N THR A 312 -11.65 5.28 -4.18
CA THR A 312 -10.73 5.20 -5.32
C THR A 312 -11.31 5.94 -6.53
N PHE A 313 -12.61 5.82 -6.73
CA PHE A 313 -13.33 6.56 -7.77
C PHE A 313 -13.22 8.07 -7.54
N ALA A 314 -13.37 8.54 -6.29
CA ALA A 314 -13.17 9.95 -5.94
C ALA A 314 -11.72 10.41 -6.12
N HIS A 315 -10.74 9.54 -5.86
CA HIS A 315 -9.32 9.87 -5.93
C HIS A 315 -8.85 10.13 -7.37
N SER A 316 -9.17 9.22 -8.29
CA SER A 316 -8.65 9.26 -9.67
C SER A 316 -9.54 8.54 -10.69
N GLY A 317 -10.52 7.73 -10.26
CA GLY A 317 -11.45 7.07 -11.18
C GLY A 317 -12.35 8.04 -11.94
N LEU A 318 -12.67 9.21 -11.37
CA LEU A 318 -13.51 10.22 -12.00
C LEU A 318 -12.93 10.71 -13.34
N THR A 319 -11.63 11.02 -13.35
CA THR A 319 -10.94 11.47 -14.55
C THR A 319 -10.80 10.35 -15.58
N SER A 320 -10.59 9.12 -15.13
CA SER A 320 -10.54 7.94 -16.01
C SER A 320 -11.89 7.71 -16.70
N LEU A 321 -13.00 7.76 -15.95
CA LEU A 321 -14.34 7.59 -16.50
C LEU A 321 -14.72 8.71 -17.47
N MET A 322 -14.41 9.96 -17.13
CA MET A 322 -14.63 11.11 -18.02
C MET A 322 -13.90 10.94 -19.36
N ASN A 323 -12.68 10.41 -19.34
CA ASN A 323 -11.96 10.11 -20.58
C ASN A 323 -12.62 8.98 -21.38
N THR A 324 -13.06 7.90 -20.73
CA THR A 324 -13.81 6.82 -21.40
C THR A 324 -15.06 7.36 -22.09
N ILE A 325 -15.87 8.15 -21.39
CA ILE A 325 -17.10 8.75 -21.94
C ILE A 325 -16.78 9.67 -23.13
N TYR A 326 -15.80 10.58 -22.97
CA TYR A 326 -15.39 11.49 -24.04
C TYR A 326 -14.98 10.76 -25.33
N ASN A 327 -14.33 9.59 -25.18
CA ASN A 327 -13.92 8.76 -26.30
C ASN A 327 -14.97 7.74 -26.75
N LYS A 328 -16.22 7.84 -26.26
CA LYS A 328 -17.32 6.90 -26.54
C LYS A 328 -16.97 5.43 -26.22
N GLY A 329 -16.18 5.21 -25.18
CA GLY A 329 -15.85 3.87 -24.72
C GLY A 329 -17.06 3.17 -24.14
N ALA A 330 -17.16 1.86 -24.38
CA ALA A 330 -18.23 0.99 -23.93
C ALA A 330 -17.78 0.06 -22.79
N GLY A 331 -18.70 -0.71 -22.24
CA GLY A 331 -18.44 -1.78 -21.28
C GLY A 331 -19.02 -1.54 -19.89
N THR A 332 -18.56 -2.29 -18.90
CA THR A 332 -19.13 -2.24 -17.54
C THR A 332 -18.13 -1.73 -16.51
N VAL A 333 -18.53 -0.74 -15.71
CA VAL A 333 -17.79 -0.28 -14.53
C VAL A 333 -18.60 -0.57 -13.27
N CYS A 334 -17.99 -1.32 -12.35
CA CYS A 334 -18.55 -1.61 -11.03
C CYS A 334 -17.90 -0.70 -9.98
N ILE A 335 -18.68 0.20 -9.39
CA ILE A 335 -18.27 1.00 -8.23
C ILE A 335 -18.73 0.30 -6.96
N LEU A 336 -17.79 -0.06 -6.10
CA LEU A 336 -18.02 -0.77 -4.85
C LEU A 336 -18.06 0.24 -3.71
N ASP A 337 -19.25 0.75 -3.40
CA ASP A 337 -19.49 1.73 -2.33
C ASP A 337 -19.67 1.04 -0.98
N ASN A 338 -18.58 1.02 -0.21
CA ASN A 338 -18.58 0.53 1.17
C ASN A 338 -18.50 1.64 2.23
N ARG A 339 -18.62 2.89 1.79
CA ARG A 339 -18.65 4.08 2.65
C ARG A 339 -17.36 4.35 3.42
N THR A 340 -16.20 3.79 3.06
CA THR A 340 -14.93 4.07 3.76
C THR A 340 -13.69 3.68 2.95
N THR A 341 -12.58 4.37 3.15
CA THR A 341 -11.27 3.87 2.70
C THR A 341 -10.74 2.83 3.69
N ALA A 342 -11.21 1.59 3.54
CA ALA A 342 -11.09 0.54 4.55
C ALA A 342 -9.63 0.17 4.89
N MET A 343 -8.79 -0.10 3.88
CA MET A 343 -7.43 -0.61 4.08
C MET A 343 -6.45 0.42 4.62
N THR A 344 -6.79 1.71 4.62
CA THR A 344 -5.93 2.81 5.11
C THR A 344 -6.29 3.25 6.54
N GLY A 345 -6.99 2.38 7.29
CA GLY A 345 -7.41 2.67 8.66
C GLY A 345 -8.81 3.28 8.75
N GLN A 346 -9.73 2.87 7.86
CA GLN A 346 -11.14 3.29 7.87
C GLN A 346 -11.32 4.82 7.72
N GLN A 347 -10.53 5.44 6.84
CA GLN A 347 -10.59 6.88 6.64
C GLN A 347 -11.92 7.29 6.02
N GLY A 348 -12.37 8.50 6.34
CA GLY A 348 -13.46 9.16 5.64
C GLY A 348 -13.10 9.49 4.19
N ASN A 349 -14.10 9.57 3.33
CA ASN A 349 -13.91 9.83 1.90
C ASN A 349 -15.03 10.76 1.36
N PRO A 350 -14.88 11.33 0.15
CA PRO A 350 -15.88 12.26 -0.39
C PRO A 350 -17.32 11.71 -0.51
N PHE A 351 -17.49 10.40 -0.69
CA PHE A 351 -18.80 9.76 -0.82
C PHE A 351 -19.43 9.33 0.51
N ASN A 352 -18.72 9.44 1.64
CA ASN A 352 -19.31 9.25 2.97
C ASN A 352 -19.45 10.55 3.77
N GLY A 353 -18.96 11.68 3.23
CA GLY A 353 -19.10 12.99 3.86
C GLY A 353 -18.28 13.15 5.15
N VAL A 354 -17.21 12.38 5.36
CA VAL A 354 -16.35 12.48 6.55
C VAL A 354 -14.92 12.82 6.13
N THR A 355 -14.32 13.83 6.77
CA THR A 355 -12.91 14.19 6.54
C THR A 355 -11.94 13.26 7.29
N LEU A 356 -10.66 13.26 6.90
CA LEU A 356 -9.60 12.53 7.61
C LEU A 356 -9.53 12.86 9.11
N GLN A 357 -9.89 14.08 9.54
CA GLN A 357 -9.94 14.47 10.95
C GLN A 357 -11.28 14.11 11.64
N ASN A 358 -12.06 13.19 11.07
CA ASN A 358 -13.39 12.80 11.55
C ASN A 358 -14.39 13.96 11.69
N ARG A 359 -14.21 15.03 10.91
CA ARG A 359 -15.19 16.12 10.83
C ARG A 359 -16.26 15.82 9.78
N PRO A 360 -17.54 16.12 10.04
CA PRO A 360 -18.57 16.15 9.00
C PRO A 360 -18.18 17.06 7.85
N SER A 361 -18.49 16.62 6.64
CA SER A 361 -18.24 17.28 5.36
C SER A 361 -19.47 17.15 4.48
N ARG A 362 -19.39 17.69 3.26
CA ARG A 362 -20.41 17.47 2.23
C ARG A 362 -20.22 16.09 1.63
N GLU A 363 -21.28 15.28 1.66
CA GLU A 363 -21.34 14.01 0.96
C GLU A 363 -21.61 14.26 -0.53
N LEU A 364 -20.77 13.70 -1.39
CA LEU A 364 -20.98 13.74 -2.83
C LEU A 364 -22.04 12.72 -3.25
N ASN A 365 -22.99 13.16 -4.07
CA ASN A 365 -24.00 12.27 -4.64
C ASN A 365 -23.40 11.52 -5.84
N LEU A 366 -22.93 10.30 -5.60
CA LEU A 366 -22.28 9.46 -6.60
C LEU A 366 -23.17 9.22 -7.84
N PRO A 367 -24.45 8.77 -7.72
CA PRO A 367 -25.33 8.62 -8.88
C PRO A 367 -25.49 9.91 -9.70
N ALA A 368 -25.73 11.05 -9.05
CA ALA A 368 -25.90 12.32 -9.74
C ALA A 368 -24.62 12.78 -10.46
N ILE A 369 -23.43 12.45 -9.91
CA ILE A 369 -22.16 12.71 -10.58
C ILE A 369 -22.03 11.85 -11.84
N LEU A 370 -22.38 10.56 -11.77
CA LEU A 370 -22.33 9.66 -12.93
C LEU A 370 -23.27 10.13 -14.04
N GLU A 371 -24.50 10.52 -13.70
CA GLU A 371 -25.45 11.11 -14.65
C GLU A 371 -24.91 12.41 -15.26
N ALA A 372 -24.31 13.29 -14.46
CA ALA A 372 -23.75 14.56 -14.93
C ALA A 372 -22.54 14.38 -15.85
N LEU A 373 -21.79 13.29 -15.72
CA LEU A 373 -20.69 12.95 -16.64
C LEU A 373 -21.20 12.45 -18.00
N GLY A 374 -22.45 12.03 -18.10
CA GLY A 374 -23.03 11.45 -19.31
C GLY A 374 -22.87 9.95 -19.43
N VAL A 375 -22.90 9.20 -18.31
CA VAL A 375 -23.00 7.74 -18.35
C VAL A 375 -24.35 7.32 -18.93
N ASP A 376 -24.37 6.37 -19.87
CA ASP A 376 -25.59 5.91 -20.54
C ASP A 376 -26.56 5.23 -19.58
N HIS A 377 -26.04 4.36 -18.72
CA HIS A 377 -26.83 3.57 -17.78
C HIS A 377 -26.20 3.55 -16.39
N VAL A 378 -26.89 4.12 -15.40
CA VAL A 378 -26.48 4.10 -13.98
C VAL A 378 -27.46 3.24 -13.18
N GLN A 379 -26.93 2.27 -12.44
CA GLN A 379 -27.72 1.38 -11.57
C GLN A 379 -27.18 1.39 -10.14
N CYS A 380 -28.04 1.60 -9.15
CA CYS A 380 -27.68 1.40 -7.73
C CYS A 380 -28.24 0.07 -7.24
N VAL A 381 -27.37 -0.79 -6.70
CA VAL A 381 -27.71 -2.16 -6.35
C VAL A 381 -27.24 -2.48 -4.94
N ASP A 382 -28.10 -3.06 -4.12
CA ASP A 382 -27.71 -3.59 -2.81
C ASP A 382 -26.70 -4.74 -2.97
N ALA A 383 -25.49 -4.53 -2.47
CA ALA A 383 -24.39 -5.49 -2.55
C ALA A 383 -24.65 -6.79 -1.77
N PHE A 384 -25.60 -6.80 -0.83
CA PHE A 384 -25.99 -7.98 -0.05
C PHE A 384 -27.09 -8.81 -0.73
N ASN A 385 -27.72 -8.32 -1.79
CA ASN A 385 -28.78 -9.02 -2.51
C ASN A 385 -28.22 -9.77 -3.73
N MET A 386 -28.02 -11.07 -3.58
CA MET A 386 -27.47 -11.94 -4.62
C MET A 386 -28.23 -11.87 -5.95
N LYS A 387 -29.57 -11.88 -5.90
CA LYS A 387 -30.39 -11.87 -7.12
C LYS A 387 -30.26 -10.53 -7.86
N ALA A 388 -30.25 -9.42 -7.12
CA ALA A 388 -30.08 -8.09 -7.69
C ALA A 388 -28.69 -7.91 -8.31
N VAL A 389 -27.63 -8.30 -7.60
CA VAL A 389 -26.25 -8.27 -8.11
C VAL A 389 -26.12 -9.10 -9.38
N ARG A 390 -26.65 -10.34 -9.37
CA ARG A 390 -26.64 -11.22 -10.53
C ARG A 390 -27.34 -10.62 -11.75
N ALA A 391 -28.52 -10.03 -11.53
CA ALA A 391 -29.31 -9.43 -12.61
C ALA A 391 -28.61 -8.20 -13.20
N ALA A 392 -28.10 -7.30 -12.36
CA ALA A 392 -27.42 -6.09 -12.79
C ALA A 392 -26.16 -6.42 -13.62
N LEU A 393 -25.30 -7.31 -13.12
CA LEU A 393 -24.09 -7.73 -13.86
C LEU A 393 -24.44 -8.41 -15.18
N LYS A 394 -25.45 -9.30 -15.19
CA LYS A 394 -25.88 -9.97 -16.41
C LYS A 394 -26.36 -8.96 -17.46
N ASN A 395 -27.16 -7.98 -17.06
CA ASN A 395 -27.71 -6.99 -17.99
C ASN A 395 -26.61 -6.05 -18.51
N ALA A 396 -25.78 -5.49 -17.63
CA ALA A 396 -24.73 -4.55 -18.01
C ALA A 396 -23.68 -5.17 -18.94
N THR A 397 -23.30 -6.43 -18.70
CA THR A 397 -22.30 -7.13 -19.55
C THR A 397 -22.84 -7.60 -20.90
N GLN A 398 -24.13 -7.37 -21.19
CA GLN A 398 -24.78 -7.67 -22.46
C GLN A 398 -25.08 -6.42 -23.30
N ASN A 399 -24.84 -5.23 -22.75
CA ASN A 399 -25.06 -3.97 -23.44
C ASN A 399 -23.81 -3.55 -24.23
N ASP A 400 -24.03 -2.86 -25.34
CA ASP A 400 -22.96 -2.29 -26.17
C ASP A 400 -22.57 -0.86 -25.73
N ASP A 401 -23.31 -0.27 -24.79
CA ASP A 401 -23.09 1.07 -24.24
C ASP A 401 -22.25 1.02 -22.94
N LEU A 402 -21.98 2.19 -22.33
CA LEU A 402 -21.27 2.26 -21.05
C LEU A 402 -22.24 2.12 -19.87
N ASP A 403 -22.17 1.00 -19.18
CA ASP A 403 -22.90 0.73 -17.94
C ASP A 403 -22.05 1.00 -16.69
N VAL A 404 -22.59 1.74 -15.74
CA VAL A 404 -22.01 1.90 -14.40
C VAL A 404 -22.95 1.35 -13.34
N ILE A 405 -22.49 0.34 -12.60
CA ILE A 405 -23.22 -0.24 -11.47
C ILE A 405 -22.56 0.22 -10.17
N VAL A 406 -23.32 0.93 -9.33
CA VAL A 406 -22.94 1.28 -7.97
C VAL A 406 -23.48 0.22 -7.01
N PHE A 407 -22.61 -0.65 -6.53
CA PHE A 407 -22.93 -1.62 -5.49
C PHE A 407 -22.81 -0.99 -4.11
N GLN A 408 -23.94 -0.82 -3.45
CA GLN A 408 -24.04 -0.16 -2.14
C GLN A 408 -24.05 -1.21 -1.03
N GLY A 409 -23.12 -1.09 -0.08
CA GLY A 409 -23.15 -1.92 1.12
C GLY A 409 -22.06 -1.49 2.10
N SER A 410 -22.46 -0.99 3.27
CA SER A 410 -21.53 -0.49 4.28
C SER A 410 -20.48 -1.53 4.70
N CYS A 411 -19.24 -1.08 4.85
CA CYS A 411 -18.17 -1.90 5.39
C CYS A 411 -18.52 -2.43 6.78
N VAL A 412 -18.25 -3.71 7.02
CA VAL A 412 -18.49 -4.40 8.30
C VAL A 412 -17.69 -3.82 9.47
N LEU A 413 -16.66 -3.02 9.17
CA LEU A 413 -15.86 -2.34 10.19
C LEU A 413 -16.51 -1.05 10.68
N LEU A 414 -17.48 -0.49 9.93
CA LEU A 414 -18.23 0.70 10.32
C LEU A 414 -19.42 0.34 11.22
N ASP A 415 -20.19 -0.68 10.85
CA ASP A 415 -21.31 -1.18 11.63
C ASP A 415 -20.92 -2.49 12.34
N LYS A 416 -20.57 -2.36 13.62
CA LYS A 416 -20.20 -3.48 14.50
C LYS A 416 -21.37 -4.00 15.34
N SER A 417 -22.60 -3.63 15.00
CA SER A 417 -23.76 -4.07 15.75
C SER A 417 -23.87 -5.60 15.71
N PRO A 418 -24.16 -6.27 16.84
CA PRO A 418 -24.34 -7.71 16.86
C PRO A 418 -25.51 -8.11 15.96
N LYS A 419 -25.28 -9.10 15.09
CA LYS A 419 -26.27 -9.64 14.15
C LYS A 419 -26.47 -11.12 14.44
N GLN A 420 -27.67 -11.61 14.16
CA GLN A 420 -27.99 -13.02 14.34
C GLN A 420 -27.08 -13.88 13.45
N SER A 421 -26.26 -14.73 14.08
CA SER A 421 -25.37 -15.63 13.35
C SER A 421 -26.17 -16.75 12.67
N TYR A 422 -25.55 -17.41 11.69
CA TYR A 422 -26.14 -18.54 10.99
C TYR A 422 -25.50 -19.85 11.43
N VAL A 423 -26.25 -20.94 11.33
CA VAL A 423 -25.80 -22.32 11.56
C VAL A 423 -26.11 -23.18 10.35
N VAL A 424 -25.31 -24.24 10.13
CA VAL A 424 -25.58 -25.25 9.11
C VAL A 424 -26.41 -26.37 9.72
N THR A 425 -27.53 -26.71 9.09
CA THR A 425 -28.44 -27.76 9.56
C THR A 425 -27.99 -29.15 9.05
N PRO A 426 -28.56 -30.25 9.60
CA PRO A 426 -28.33 -31.60 9.08
C PRO A 426 -28.74 -31.82 7.61
N ASP A 427 -29.50 -30.91 7.00
CA ASP A 427 -29.90 -30.99 5.59
C ASP A 427 -28.76 -30.66 4.62
N CYS A 428 -27.57 -30.34 5.15
CA CYS A 428 -26.38 -30.03 4.35
C CYS A 428 -25.92 -31.25 3.56
N THR A 429 -25.92 -31.11 2.24
CA THR A 429 -25.52 -32.16 1.29
C THR A 429 -24.02 -32.19 0.98
N GLY A 430 -23.22 -31.31 1.59
CA GLY A 430 -21.79 -31.19 1.29
C GLY A 430 -21.45 -30.63 -0.10
N CYS A 431 -22.41 -30.01 -0.81
CA CYS A 431 -22.20 -29.51 -2.19
C CYS A 431 -21.11 -28.42 -2.33
N GLY A 432 -20.72 -27.77 -1.23
CA GLY A 432 -19.62 -26.82 -1.19
C GLY A 432 -19.85 -25.44 -1.83
N ILE A 433 -21.06 -25.14 -2.36
CA ILE A 433 -21.34 -23.87 -3.03
C ILE A 433 -21.11 -22.66 -2.11
N CYS A 434 -21.47 -22.75 -0.82
CA CYS A 434 -21.27 -21.69 0.16
C CYS A 434 -19.79 -21.37 0.40
N LYS A 435 -18.90 -22.37 0.31
CA LYS A 435 -17.45 -22.18 0.44
C LYS A 435 -16.87 -21.36 -0.68
N THR A 436 -17.46 -21.43 -1.87
CA THR A 436 -16.99 -20.66 -3.04
C THR A 436 -17.17 -19.15 -2.88
N LEU A 437 -17.91 -18.72 -1.85
CA LEU A 437 -17.99 -17.32 -1.45
C LEU A 437 -16.70 -16.86 -0.72
N GLY A 438 -15.86 -17.76 -0.21
CA GLY A 438 -14.62 -17.39 0.49
C GLY A 438 -14.88 -16.61 1.78
N CYS A 439 -15.92 -16.99 2.53
CA CYS A 439 -16.17 -16.43 3.85
C CYS A 439 -15.28 -17.15 4.89
N PRO A 440 -14.42 -16.44 5.64
CA PRO A 440 -13.56 -17.08 6.65
C PRO A 440 -14.33 -17.79 7.77
N ALA A 441 -15.61 -17.44 7.98
CA ALA A 441 -16.47 -18.10 8.95
C ALA A 441 -17.03 -19.46 8.46
N ILE A 442 -16.79 -19.87 7.21
CA ILE A 442 -17.29 -21.14 6.66
C ILE A 442 -16.15 -22.13 6.54
N ALA A 443 -16.28 -23.27 7.21
CA ALA A 443 -15.39 -24.41 7.07
C ALA A 443 -16.15 -25.60 6.47
N SER A 444 -15.43 -26.69 6.17
CA SER A 444 -16.06 -27.98 5.90
C SER A 444 -15.21 -29.11 6.42
N ASP A 445 -15.89 -30.18 6.81
CA ASP A 445 -15.28 -31.47 7.08
C ASP A 445 -14.59 -32.00 5.80
N PRO A 446 -13.29 -32.37 5.86
CA PRO A 446 -12.55 -32.83 4.69
C PRO A 446 -13.04 -34.18 4.12
N GLU A 447 -13.66 -35.04 4.92
CA GLU A 447 -14.07 -36.38 4.51
C GLU A 447 -15.49 -36.37 3.92
N THR A 448 -16.41 -35.69 4.59
CA THR A 448 -17.84 -35.66 4.24
C THR A 448 -18.22 -34.46 3.37
N GLY A 449 -17.41 -33.40 3.36
CA GLY A 449 -17.70 -32.15 2.67
C GLY A 449 -18.78 -31.29 3.34
N ILE A 450 -19.39 -31.76 4.43
CA ILE A 450 -20.41 -31.04 5.19
C ILE A 450 -19.81 -29.72 5.68
N SER A 451 -20.50 -28.62 5.39
CA SER A 451 -20.06 -27.28 5.78
C SER A 451 -20.43 -26.98 7.23
N SER A 452 -19.67 -26.11 7.88
CA SER A 452 -19.97 -25.55 9.19
C SER A 452 -19.77 -24.03 9.16
N ILE A 453 -20.47 -23.30 10.03
CA ILE A 453 -20.32 -21.86 10.21
C ILE A 453 -19.82 -21.60 11.62
N ASP A 454 -18.69 -20.93 11.74
CA ASP A 454 -18.16 -20.44 13.02
C ASP A 454 -19.04 -19.29 13.53
N PRO A 455 -19.75 -19.46 14.64
CA PRO A 455 -20.65 -18.43 15.16
C PRO A 455 -19.93 -17.22 15.74
N ASP A 456 -18.66 -17.34 16.15
CA ASP A 456 -17.88 -16.24 16.73
C ASP A 456 -17.35 -15.31 15.63
N LEU A 457 -17.19 -15.83 14.41
CA LEU A 457 -16.81 -15.06 13.22
C LEU A 457 -18.00 -14.59 12.38
N CYS A 458 -19.15 -15.27 12.47
CA CYS A 458 -20.30 -14.99 11.62
C CYS A 458 -21.04 -13.71 12.03
N ILE A 459 -21.11 -12.75 11.12
CA ILE A 459 -21.80 -11.46 11.35
C ILE A 459 -23.23 -11.39 10.78
N GLY A 460 -23.86 -12.53 10.51
CA GLY A 460 -25.27 -12.54 10.10
C GLY A 460 -25.60 -11.85 8.77
N CYS A 461 -24.66 -11.83 7.81
CA CYS A 461 -24.82 -11.08 6.54
C CYS A 461 -25.77 -11.70 5.50
N ASP A 462 -26.37 -12.86 5.79
CA ASP A 462 -27.30 -13.63 4.93
C ASP A 462 -26.76 -14.12 3.56
N GLN A 463 -25.57 -13.69 3.13
CA GLN A 463 -25.03 -14.00 1.79
C GLN A 463 -24.92 -15.52 1.52
N CYS A 464 -24.45 -16.31 2.48
CA CYS A 464 -24.29 -17.76 2.29
C CYS A 464 -25.64 -18.50 2.19
N ARG A 465 -26.66 -18.04 2.92
CA ARG A 465 -28.01 -18.60 2.86
C ARG A 465 -28.63 -18.40 1.48
N GLN A 466 -28.41 -17.25 0.85
CA GLN A 466 -28.92 -16.95 -0.50
C GLN A 466 -28.35 -17.88 -1.59
N TYR A 467 -27.19 -18.50 -1.37
CA TYR A 467 -26.60 -19.50 -2.27
C TYR A 467 -26.91 -20.95 -1.89
N CYS A 468 -27.53 -21.20 -0.73
CA CYS A 468 -27.88 -22.54 -0.29
C CYS A 468 -29.18 -23.02 -0.95
N ASN A 469 -29.07 -23.76 -2.05
CA ASN A 469 -30.24 -24.31 -2.75
C ASN A 469 -31.00 -25.38 -1.92
N PHE A 470 -30.38 -25.92 -0.87
CA PHE A 470 -30.95 -26.97 -0.02
C PHE A 470 -31.61 -26.43 1.25
N GLY A 471 -31.57 -25.11 1.49
CA GLY A 471 -32.12 -24.53 2.73
C GLY A 471 -31.33 -24.85 4.00
N ALA A 472 -30.18 -25.53 3.89
CA ALA A 472 -29.40 -26.02 5.02
C ALA A 472 -28.62 -24.94 5.82
N ILE A 473 -28.94 -23.66 5.65
CA ILE A 473 -28.30 -22.56 6.38
C ILE A 473 -29.40 -21.68 6.96
N GLU A 474 -29.49 -21.68 8.29
CA GLU A 474 -30.59 -21.04 9.03
C GLU A 474 -30.06 -20.09 10.11
N PRO A 475 -30.82 -19.06 10.49
CA PRO A 475 -30.47 -18.20 11.62
C PRO A 475 -30.37 -19.02 12.90
N ARG A 476 -29.29 -18.82 13.67
CA ARG A 476 -29.07 -19.51 14.94
C ARG A 476 -30.09 -19.04 15.98
N GLU A 477 -30.83 -19.96 16.58
CA GLU A 477 -31.73 -19.64 17.69
C GLU A 477 -30.93 -19.14 18.91
N GLY A 478 -31.43 -18.07 19.55
CA GLY A 478 -30.86 -17.56 20.81
C GLY A 478 -29.63 -16.66 20.70
N SER A 479 -29.15 -16.30 19.51
CA SER A 479 -28.12 -15.26 19.38
C SER A 479 -28.77 -13.86 19.46
N ARG A 480 -28.66 -13.20 20.61
CA ARG A 480 -28.90 -11.76 20.77
C ARG A 480 -27.70 -11.12 21.44
#